data_AF-A0A2R6EG75-F1
#
_entry.id   AF-A0A2R6EG75-F1
#
_cell.length_a   1.000
_cell.length_b   1.000
_cell.length_c   1.000
_cell.angle_alpha   90.00
_cell.angle_beta   90.00
_cell.angle_gamma   90.00
#
_symmetry.space_group_name_H-M   'P 1'
#
loop_
_entity.id
_entity.type
_entity.pdbx_description
1 polymer ?
#
loop_
_entity_poly.entity_id
_entity_poly.type
_entity_poly.pdbx_seq_one_letter_code
_entity_poly.pdbx_strand_id
1 'polypeptide(L)'
;MHRETTRLNDAIERIDDPVLETDGRCEHIMALHFDPRGDYEEGIARCVVSRTGDVEEPGFIDRSRIHAVDVRSPYDVELGPELDIAGSQTVVEDLAEFDRCNFLGFEDPNLWCDRESGVLHFYCTVPFLDRNAGEISVYLGHAEGPGLDSLRMTAPVLEPEPDVHQGAKEVAIAPPSSEGGRYNLVESNDVVDGTWYSVLRTAVAPDLTGPWEYGEVALHPRDHSYDWFAGHASPGPLLPPEFVDVGESRRVGLLNGREAERREGGAPTFGSFTVGLSVYDFERGTVEWVSPEPVIEDPAAETITFASAYRLLGPETGLIYAHIDDSFVRAYRVDTAALESYLP
;
A
#
# COMPACT_ATOMS: atom_id res chain seq x y z
N MET A 1 -3.23 -24.46 -13.61
CA MET A 1 -4.06 -23.95 -14.72
C MET A 1 -3.17 -23.02 -15.53
N HIS A 2 -3.03 -23.20 -16.84
CA HIS A 2 -2.32 -22.21 -17.66
C HIS A 2 -3.26 -21.02 -17.86
N ARG A 3 -2.89 -19.86 -17.31
CA ARG A 3 -3.52 -18.57 -17.62
C ARG A 3 -2.80 -17.96 -18.82
N GLU A 4 -3.55 -17.21 -19.63
CA GLU A 4 -2.93 -16.38 -20.67
C GLU A 4 -2.08 -15.28 -20.02
N THR A 5 -0.91 -15.03 -20.60
CA THR A 5 0.02 -14.04 -20.11
C THR A 5 0.52 -13.16 -21.23
N THR A 6 0.74 -11.89 -20.91
CA THR A 6 1.34 -10.90 -21.80
C THR A 6 2.63 -10.41 -21.18
N ARG A 7 3.74 -10.53 -21.90
CA ARG A 7 5.05 -10.02 -21.44
C ARG A 7 5.04 -8.50 -21.47
N LEU A 8 5.34 -7.85 -20.34
CA LEU A 8 5.49 -6.40 -20.24
C LEU A 8 6.94 -5.98 -20.48
N ASN A 9 7.88 -6.68 -19.88
CA ASN A 9 9.32 -6.45 -20.02
C ASN A 9 10.10 -7.74 -19.78
N ASP A 10 11.42 -7.63 -19.57
CA ASP A 10 12.26 -8.81 -19.44
C ASP A 10 12.01 -9.63 -18.16
N ALA A 11 11.55 -8.98 -17.09
CA ALA A 11 11.31 -9.61 -15.79
C ALA A 11 9.82 -9.86 -15.48
N ILE A 12 8.90 -9.16 -16.14
CA ILE A 12 7.47 -9.13 -15.77
C ILE A 12 6.58 -9.68 -16.88
N GLU A 13 5.76 -10.68 -16.53
CA GLU A 13 4.62 -11.14 -17.31
C GLU A 13 3.32 -10.80 -16.60
N ARG A 14 2.43 -10.08 -17.28
CA ARG A 14 1.07 -9.81 -16.82
C ARG A 14 0.21 -11.05 -16.97
N ILE A 15 -0.59 -11.38 -15.95
CA ILE A 15 -1.69 -12.36 -16.08
C ILE A 15 -2.91 -11.64 -16.67
N ASP A 16 -3.45 -12.12 -17.79
CA ASP A 16 -4.45 -11.36 -18.56
C ASP A 16 -5.86 -11.37 -17.94
N ASP A 17 -6.21 -12.39 -17.17
CA ASP A 17 -7.44 -12.40 -16.38
C ASP A 17 -7.25 -11.70 -15.01
N PRO A 18 -8.26 -10.96 -14.52
CA PRO A 18 -8.30 -10.52 -13.13
C PRO A 18 -8.16 -11.68 -12.14
N VAL A 19 -7.50 -11.39 -11.01
CA VAL A 19 -7.39 -12.31 -9.86
C VAL A 19 -8.58 -12.16 -8.93
N LEU A 20 -9.06 -10.93 -8.77
CA LEU A 20 -10.18 -10.58 -7.91
C LEU A 20 -10.98 -9.45 -8.56
N GLU A 21 -12.30 -9.60 -8.57
CA GLU A 21 -13.27 -8.63 -9.06
C GLU A 21 -14.30 -8.34 -7.96
N THR A 22 -15.10 -7.29 -8.13
CA THR A 22 -16.04 -6.79 -7.11
C THR A 22 -17.20 -7.74 -6.78
N ASP A 23 -17.45 -8.75 -7.62
CA ASP A 23 -18.60 -9.69 -7.62
C ASP A 23 -20.00 -9.06 -7.37
N GLY A 24 -20.12 -7.74 -7.54
CA GLY A 24 -21.32 -6.96 -7.24
C GLY A 24 -21.52 -6.60 -5.76
N ARG A 25 -20.59 -6.94 -4.86
CA ARG A 25 -20.65 -6.56 -3.43
C ARG A 25 -20.14 -5.14 -3.15
N CYS A 26 -19.32 -4.59 -4.03
CA CYS A 26 -18.78 -3.24 -3.96
C CYS A 26 -18.84 -2.54 -5.32
N GLU A 27 -18.74 -1.21 -5.32
CA GLU A 27 -18.65 -0.44 -6.58
C GLU A 27 -17.28 -0.61 -7.22
N HIS A 28 -16.25 -0.64 -6.37
CA HIS A 28 -14.85 -0.65 -6.73
C HIS A 28 -14.06 -1.52 -5.74
N ILE A 29 -12.93 -2.07 -6.19
CA ILE A 29 -12.07 -2.90 -5.37
C ILE A 29 -10.64 -2.37 -5.37
N MET A 30 -10.08 -2.26 -4.18
CA MET A 30 -8.75 -1.74 -3.93
C MET A 30 -8.05 -2.58 -2.88
N ALA A 31 -6.73 -2.51 -2.93
CA ALA A 31 -5.76 -3.22 -2.10
C ALA A 31 -6.19 -4.61 -1.60
N LEU A 32 -5.62 -5.64 -2.24
CA LEU A 32 -5.62 -7.02 -1.75
C LEU A 32 -4.35 -7.24 -0.93
N HIS A 33 -4.49 -7.88 0.23
CA HIS A 33 -3.38 -8.36 1.05
C HIS A 33 -3.67 -9.76 1.58
N PHE A 34 -2.65 -10.62 1.65
CA PHE A 34 -2.81 -12.00 2.12
C PHE A 34 -2.36 -12.17 3.56
N ASP A 35 -2.92 -13.16 4.25
CA ASP A 35 -2.43 -13.58 5.55
C ASP A 35 -1.07 -14.30 5.39
N PRO A 36 0.01 -13.78 5.99
CA PRO A 36 1.36 -14.32 5.80
C PRO A 36 1.69 -15.54 6.69
N ARG A 37 0.74 -16.04 7.49
CA ARG A 37 0.99 -17.11 8.48
C ARG A 37 0.97 -18.52 7.91
N GLY A 38 0.37 -18.70 6.73
CA GLY A 38 0.22 -19.99 6.07
C GLY A 38 0.55 -19.92 4.58
N ASP A 39 -0.10 -20.79 3.80
CA ASP A 39 0.08 -20.87 2.34
C ASP A 39 -0.71 -19.79 1.58
N TYR A 40 -0.98 -18.64 2.22
CA TYR A 40 -1.78 -17.53 1.69
C TYR A 40 -3.14 -18.00 1.16
N GLU A 41 -3.85 -18.82 1.94
CA GLU A 41 -5.18 -19.36 1.62
C GLU A 41 -6.31 -18.36 1.93
N GLU A 42 -6.03 -17.36 2.74
CA GLU A 42 -6.95 -16.31 3.17
C GLU A 42 -6.25 -14.94 3.14
N GLY A 43 -7.05 -13.88 3.19
CA GLY A 43 -6.55 -12.51 3.17
C GLY A 43 -7.67 -11.49 3.36
N ILE A 44 -7.38 -10.26 2.98
CA ILE A 44 -8.32 -9.15 3.02
C ILE A 44 -8.23 -8.28 1.77
N ALA A 45 -9.34 -7.65 1.42
CA ALA A 45 -9.43 -6.65 0.35
C ALA A 45 -10.16 -5.40 0.83
N ARG A 46 -9.74 -4.23 0.36
CA ARG A 46 -10.51 -2.99 0.49
C ARG A 46 -11.60 -2.96 -0.58
N CYS A 47 -12.83 -2.75 -0.14
CA CYS A 47 -13.99 -2.58 -0.99
C CYS A 47 -14.51 -1.16 -0.86
N VAL A 48 -14.55 -0.43 -1.97
CA VAL A 48 -15.18 0.89 -2.01
C VAL A 48 -16.66 0.69 -2.26
N VAL A 49 -17.48 1.09 -1.28
CA VAL A 49 -18.94 0.93 -1.29
C VAL A 49 -19.67 2.12 -1.87
N SER A 50 -19.00 3.27 -1.99
CA SER A 50 -19.50 4.43 -2.71
C SER A 50 -18.38 5.37 -3.08
N ARG A 51 -18.39 5.91 -4.30
CA ARG A 51 -17.51 7.00 -4.75
C ARG A 51 -18.30 8.29 -5.04
N THR A 52 -17.76 9.43 -4.65
CA THR A 52 -18.24 10.76 -5.07
C THR A 52 -17.13 11.48 -5.81
N GLY A 53 -17.37 11.89 -7.06
CA GLY A 53 -16.34 12.48 -7.93
C GLY A 53 -15.81 11.48 -8.96
N ASP A 54 -14.72 11.84 -9.62
CA ASP A 54 -14.06 11.05 -10.68
C ASP A 54 -12.63 10.69 -10.25
N VAL A 55 -12.19 9.46 -10.53
CA VAL A 55 -10.85 8.97 -10.16
C VAL A 55 -9.73 9.67 -10.92
N GLU A 56 -10.04 10.27 -12.06
CA GLU A 56 -9.11 11.05 -12.89
C GLU A 56 -8.91 12.49 -12.36
N GLU A 57 -9.78 12.94 -11.45
CA GLU A 57 -9.81 14.33 -10.96
C GLU A 57 -9.48 14.43 -9.45
N PRO A 58 -8.66 15.42 -9.04
CA PRO A 58 -8.43 15.66 -7.62
C PRO A 58 -9.70 15.95 -6.81
N GLY A 59 -9.82 15.30 -5.65
CA GLY A 59 -10.88 15.55 -4.67
C GLY A 59 -12.06 14.57 -4.71
N PHE A 60 -11.96 13.45 -5.44
CA PHE A 60 -12.92 12.36 -5.27
C PHE A 60 -12.85 11.78 -3.85
N ILE A 61 -13.98 11.24 -3.38
CA ILE A 61 -14.16 10.72 -2.03
C ILE A 61 -14.67 9.30 -2.11
N ASP A 62 -13.90 8.38 -1.56
CA ASP A 62 -14.30 6.99 -1.40
C ASP A 62 -14.81 6.72 0.01
N ARG A 63 -15.77 5.80 0.10
CA ARG A 63 -16.14 5.15 1.36
C ARG A 63 -15.82 3.68 1.27
N SER A 64 -15.11 3.19 2.27
CA SER A 64 -14.45 1.89 2.20
C SER A 64 -14.93 0.94 3.29
N ARG A 65 -14.85 -0.36 2.99
CA ARG A 65 -15.02 -1.47 3.93
C ARG A 65 -13.93 -2.49 3.68
N ILE A 66 -13.53 -3.22 4.71
CA ILE A 66 -12.58 -4.32 4.57
C ILE A 66 -13.36 -5.62 4.51
N HIS A 67 -13.06 -6.46 3.52
CA HIS A 67 -13.65 -7.76 3.34
C HIS A 67 -12.58 -8.83 3.49
N ALA A 68 -12.93 -9.97 4.08
CA ALA A 68 -12.11 -11.16 3.96
C ALA A 68 -12.07 -11.63 2.50
N VAL A 69 -11.03 -12.37 2.12
CA VAL A 69 -10.97 -13.07 0.83
C VAL A 69 -10.57 -14.53 1.02
N ASP A 70 -11.12 -15.38 0.15
CA ASP A 70 -10.77 -16.79 0.05
C ASP A 70 -9.88 -17.00 -1.18
N VAL A 71 -8.66 -17.53 -0.98
CA VAL A 71 -7.69 -17.73 -2.05
C VAL A 71 -7.76 -19.17 -2.54
N ARG A 72 -8.47 -19.39 -3.65
CA ARG A 72 -8.60 -20.71 -4.27
C ARG A 72 -7.33 -21.12 -5.01
N SER A 73 -6.61 -20.14 -5.55
CA SER A 73 -5.28 -20.29 -6.12
C SER A 73 -4.56 -18.94 -6.15
N PRO A 74 -3.24 -18.88 -6.44
CA PRO A 74 -2.55 -17.61 -6.60
C PRO A 74 -3.11 -16.70 -7.72
N TYR A 75 -4.01 -17.22 -8.57
CA TYR A 75 -4.63 -16.54 -9.71
C TYR A 75 -6.17 -16.57 -9.66
N ASP A 76 -6.76 -16.89 -8.51
CA ASP A 76 -8.22 -16.96 -8.32
C ASP A 76 -8.53 -16.71 -6.85
N VAL A 77 -9.06 -15.52 -6.58
CA VAL A 77 -9.42 -15.05 -5.24
C VAL A 77 -10.89 -14.65 -5.27
N GLU A 78 -11.62 -15.05 -4.23
CA GLU A 78 -13.04 -14.74 -4.09
C GLU A 78 -13.26 -13.76 -2.93
N LEU A 79 -14.12 -12.78 -3.16
CA LEU A 79 -14.51 -11.81 -2.15
C LEU A 79 -15.44 -12.44 -1.11
N GLY A 80 -15.01 -12.39 0.14
CA GLY A 80 -15.72 -12.92 1.29
C GLY A 80 -16.68 -11.91 1.93
N PRO A 81 -17.14 -12.20 3.16
CA PRO A 81 -17.92 -11.27 3.95
C PRO A 81 -17.08 -10.06 4.40
N GLU A 82 -17.76 -8.97 4.76
CA GLU A 82 -17.15 -7.84 5.46
C GLU A 82 -16.54 -8.31 6.79
N LEU A 83 -15.35 -7.79 7.10
CA LEU A 83 -14.61 -8.14 8.30
C LEU A 83 -15.06 -7.28 9.48
N ASP A 84 -15.58 -7.92 10.53
CA ASP A 84 -15.91 -7.25 11.80
C ASP A 84 -14.69 -7.26 12.72
N ILE A 85 -13.97 -6.14 12.78
CA ILE A 85 -12.82 -5.97 13.67
C ILE A 85 -13.30 -5.54 15.05
N ALA A 86 -13.08 -6.38 16.05
CA ALA A 86 -13.60 -6.18 17.40
C ALA A 86 -13.10 -4.86 18.00
N GLY A 87 -14.03 -4.01 18.47
CA GLY A 87 -13.73 -2.73 19.12
C GLY A 87 -13.36 -1.58 18.18
N SER A 88 -13.39 -1.81 16.85
CA SER A 88 -13.07 -0.79 15.84
C SER A 88 -13.91 0.49 15.98
N GLN A 89 -15.22 0.34 16.16
CA GLN A 89 -16.14 1.47 16.37
C GLN A 89 -15.72 2.32 17.58
N THR A 90 -15.44 1.69 18.72
CA THR A 90 -15.04 2.41 19.94
C THR A 90 -13.73 3.17 19.74
N VAL A 91 -12.74 2.54 19.11
CA VAL A 91 -11.46 3.22 18.82
C VAL A 91 -11.68 4.43 17.92
N VAL A 92 -12.45 4.30 16.84
CA VAL A 92 -12.73 5.38 15.89
C VAL A 92 -13.50 6.52 16.55
N GLU A 93 -14.47 6.21 17.42
CA GLU A 93 -15.25 7.17 18.19
C GLU A 93 -14.40 7.99 19.19
N ASP A 94 -13.31 7.42 19.68
CA ASP A 94 -12.40 8.06 20.63
C ASP A 94 -11.37 9.00 19.96
N LEU A 95 -11.27 9.01 18.62
CA LEU A 95 -10.33 9.88 17.88
C LEU A 95 -10.82 11.34 17.82
N ALA A 96 -9.88 12.29 17.82
CA ALA A 96 -10.16 13.72 17.96
C ALA A 96 -11.03 14.30 16.82
N GLU A 97 -11.04 13.65 15.66
CA GLU A 97 -11.70 14.06 14.43
C GLU A 97 -13.15 13.56 14.37
N PHE A 98 -13.51 12.57 15.18
CA PHE A 98 -14.76 11.83 15.01
C PHE A 98 -16.01 12.73 14.97
N ASP A 99 -16.10 13.68 15.90
CA ASP A 99 -17.25 14.57 16.01
C ASP A 99 -17.33 15.60 14.87
N ARG A 100 -16.18 16.01 14.32
CA ARG A 100 -16.06 17.14 13.37
C ARG A 100 -15.95 16.70 11.91
N CYS A 101 -15.42 15.50 11.66
CA CYS A 101 -15.14 14.98 10.34
C CYS A 101 -16.09 13.85 9.93
N ASN A 102 -16.01 13.44 8.68
CA ASN A 102 -16.62 12.22 8.17
C ASN A 102 -15.56 11.12 8.14
N PHE A 103 -15.74 10.08 8.94
CA PHE A 103 -14.99 8.84 8.78
C PHE A 103 -15.35 8.20 7.42
N LEU A 104 -14.32 7.83 6.66
CA LEU A 104 -14.48 7.27 5.31
C LEU A 104 -14.42 5.74 5.28
N GLY A 105 -13.98 5.10 6.36
CA GLY A 105 -13.81 3.64 6.43
C GLY A 105 -12.35 3.26 6.67
N PHE A 106 -12.10 1.97 6.76
CA PHE A 106 -10.74 1.44 6.82
C PHE A 106 -10.25 1.20 5.40
N GLU A 107 -9.03 1.67 5.11
CA GLU A 107 -8.45 1.68 3.77
C GLU A 107 -7.07 1.03 3.78
N ASP A 108 -6.58 0.66 2.60
CA ASP A 108 -5.19 0.26 2.35
C ASP A 108 -4.65 -0.78 3.35
N PRO A 109 -5.30 -1.96 3.42
CA PRO A 109 -4.95 -3.00 4.38
C PRO A 109 -3.54 -3.53 4.19
N ASN A 110 -2.81 -3.66 5.30
CA ASN A 110 -1.55 -4.40 5.38
C ASN A 110 -1.61 -5.46 6.48
N LEU A 111 -1.27 -6.71 6.14
CA LEU A 111 -1.18 -7.80 7.11
C LEU A 111 0.26 -8.20 7.35
N TRP A 112 0.63 -8.33 8.62
CA TRP A 112 1.96 -8.77 9.02
C TRP A 112 1.87 -9.81 10.13
N CYS A 113 2.70 -10.85 10.08
CA CYS A 113 2.82 -11.80 11.18
C CYS A 113 4.13 -11.57 11.93
N ASP A 114 4.03 -11.39 13.25
CA ASP A 114 5.17 -11.61 14.11
C ASP A 114 5.44 -13.11 14.18
N ARG A 115 6.55 -13.56 13.57
CA ARG A 115 6.90 -14.98 13.52
C ARG A 115 7.29 -15.54 14.89
N GLU A 116 7.69 -14.71 15.84
CA GLU A 116 8.06 -15.16 17.18
C GLU A 116 6.83 -15.46 18.03
N SER A 117 5.87 -14.54 18.08
CA SER A 117 4.65 -14.70 18.88
C SER A 117 3.51 -15.40 18.13
N GLY A 118 3.54 -15.41 16.79
CA GLY A 118 2.45 -15.88 15.94
C GLY A 118 1.27 -14.91 15.83
N VAL A 119 1.40 -13.70 16.39
CA VAL A 119 0.36 -12.67 16.32
C VAL A 119 0.26 -12.11 14.90
N LEU A 120 -0.98 -12.03 14.41
CA LEU A 120 -1.32 -11.32 13.19
C LEU A 120 -1.57 -9.85 13.54
N HIS A 121 -0.86 -8.97 12.87
CA HIS A 121 -1.03 -7.53 12.89
C HIS A 121 -1.72 -7.09 11.60
N PHE A 122 -2.67 -6.19 11.75
CA PHE A 122 -3.38 -5.52 10.69
C PHE A 122 -3.15 -4.02 10.82
N TYR A 123 -2.65 -3.40 9.76
CA TYR A 123 -2.54 -1.96 9.65
C TYR A 123 -3.46 -1.47 8.54
N CYS A 124 -3.98 -0.25 8.70
CA CYS A 124 -4.84 0.37 7.71
C CYS A 124 -4.77 1.89 7.77
N THR A 125 -5.03 2.52 6.63
CA THR A 125 -5.33 3.94 6.58
C THR A 125 -6.71 4.19 7.22
N VAL A 126 -6.80 5.19 8.10
CA VAL A 126 -8.06 5.61 8.76
C VAL A 126 -8.29 7.10 8.46
N PRO A 127 -8.99 7.43 7.35
CA PRO A 127 -9.15 8.81 6.91
C PRO A 127 -10.40 9.48 7.48
N PHE A 128 -10.24 10.76 7.84
CA PHE A 128 -11.29 11.67 8.27
C PHE A 128 -11.32 12.91 7.38
N LEU A 129 -12.43 13.11 6.68
CA LEU A 129 -12.65 14.30 5.86
C LEU A 129 -13.39 15.38 6.65
N ASP A 130 -12.79 16.56 6.81
CA ASP A 130 -13.43 17.71 7.46
C ASP A 130 -14.70 18.13 6.71
N ARG A 131 -15.81 18.23 7.44
CA ARG A 131 -17.14 18.51 6.87
C ARG A 131 -17.27 19.90 6.25
N ASN A 132 -16.40 20.85 6.62
CA ASN A 132 -16.48 22.26 6.25
C ASN A 132 -15.28 22.74 5.42
N ALA A 133 -14.08 22.24 5.73
CA ALA A 133 -12.83 22.69 5.14
C ALA A 133 -12.37 21.83 3.95
N GLY A 134 -12.83 20.59 3.86
CA GLY A 134 -12.34 19.62 2.86
C GLY A 134 -10.91 19.12 3.12
N GLU A 135 -10.34 19.45 4.28
CA GLU A 135 -9.06 18.92 4.73
C GLU A 135 -9.21 17.47 5.19
N ILE A 136 -8.17 16.67 4.97
CA ILE A 136 -8.14 15.26 5.41
C ILE A 136 -7.12 15.12 6.54
N SER A 137 -7.53 14.42 7.59
CA SER A 137 -6.65 13.91 8.63
C SER A 137 -6.59 12.40 8.53
N VAL A 138 -5.38 11.84 8.63
CA VAL A 138 -5.16 10.42 8.42
C VAL A 138 -4.41 9.81 9.60
N TYR A 139 -4.97 8.75 10.14
CA TYR A 139 -4.31 7.90 11.12
C TYR A 139 -3.82 6.61 10.46
N LEU A 140 -2.70 6.07 10.95
CA LEU A 140 -2.32 4.68 10.68
C LEU A 140 -2.93 3.80 11.78
N GLY A 141 -4.06 3.18 11.47
CA GLY A 141 -4.78 2.29 12.35
C GLY A 141 -4.05 0.97 12.58
N HIS A 142 -4.39 0.29 13.67
CA HIS A 142 -3.82 -1.02 14.01
C HIS A 142 -4.83 -1.93 14.72
N ALA A 143 -4.82 -3.20 14.34
CA ALA A 143 -5.49 -4.27 15.07
C ALA A 143 -4.56 -5.48 15.16
N GLU A 144 -4.74 -6.29 16.19
CA GLU A 144 -3.95 -7.51 16.38
C GLU A 144 -4.81 -8.66 16.90
N GLY A 145 -4.39 -9.89 16.60
CA GLY A 145 -5.09 -11.08 17.06
C GLY A 145 -4.43 -12.38 16.59
N PRO A 146 -4.94 -13.54 17.04
CA PRO A 146 -4.48 -14.86 16.58
C PRO A 146 -5.04 -15.25 15.21
N GLY A 147 -5.76 -14.37 14.51
CA GLY A 147 -6.24 -14.57 13.14
C GLY A 147 -7.17 -13.46 12.66
N LEU A 148 -7.53 -13.50 11.38
CA LEU A 148 -8.40 -12.48 10.76
C LEU A 148 -9.74 -12.35 11.47
N ASP A 149 -10.34 -13.48 11.84
CA ASP A 149 -11.62 -13.58 12.54
C ASP A 149 -11.61 -13.11 14.01
N SER A 150 -10.42 -12.80 14.54
CA SER A 150 -10.20 -12.49 15.95
C SER A 150 -9.36 -11.22 16.16
N LEU A 151 -9.18 -10.42 15.10
CA LEU A 151 -8.55 -9.12 15.18
C LEU A 151 -9.32 -8.21 16.14
N ARG A 152 -8.56 -7.54 17.03
CA ARG A 152 -9.07 -6.51 17.92
C ARG A 152 -8.36 -5.20 17.64
N MET A 153 -9.14 -4.16 17.35
CA MET A 153 -8.62 -2.83 17.10
C MET A 153 -7.93 -2.29 18.36
N THR A 154 -6.76 -1.67 18.18
CA THR A 154 -6.05 -0.91 19.20
C THR A 154 -6.10 0.57 18.86
N ALA A 155 -5.54 1.43 19.72
CA ALA A 155 -5.24 2.79 19.31
C ALA A 155 -4.38 2.79 18.03
N PRO A 156 -4.52 3.79 17.15
CA PRO A 156 -3.64 3.97 16.00
C PRO A 156 -2.17 3.98 16.40
N VAL A 157 -1.32 3.46 15.52
CA VAL A 157 0.13 3.48 15.71
C VAL A 157 0.73 4.83 15.32
N LEU A 158 0.10 5.57 14.40
CA LEU A 158 0.45 6.95 14.08
C LEU A 158 -0.80 7.82 14.00
N GLU A 159 -0.66 9.03 14.53
CA GLU A 159 -1.65 10.10 14.48
C GLU A 159 -1.25 11.16 13.44
N PRO A 160 -2.17 12.00 12.95
CA PRO A 160 -1.81 13.17 12.16
C PRO A 160 -1.04 14.20 13.01
N GLU A 161 -0.13 14.94 12.38
CA GLU A 161 0.56 16.08 12.99
C GLU A 161 0.21 17.34 12.18
N PRO A 162 -0.98 17.97 12.35
CA PRO A 162 -1.54 18.92 11.38
C PRO A 162 -0.65 20.11 11.01
N ASP A 163 0.21 20.55 11.93
CA ASP A 163 1.17 21.64 11.70
C ASP A 163 2.39 21.22 10.85
N VAL A 164 2.55 19.91 10.61
CA VAL A 164 3.69 19.29 9.91
C VAL A 164 3.21 18.50 8.69
N HIS A 165 2.32 17.52 8.88
CA HIS A 165 1.74 16.69 7.82
C HIS A 165 0.37 16.11 8.25
N GLN A 166 -0.47 15.80 7.26
CA GLN A 166 -1.84 15.31 7.42
C GLN A 166 -1.94 13.89 7.99
N GLY A 167 -0.80 13.21 8.13
CA GLY A 167 -0.70 11.89 8.74
C GLY A 167 0.08 10.90 7.88
N ALA A 168 -0.26 9.62 8.06
CA ALA A 168 0.33 8.49 7.34
C ALA A 168 -0.75 7.66 6.65
N LYS A 169 -0.48 7.27 5.40
CA LYS A 169 -1.22 6.29 4.63
C LYS A 169 -0.26 5.17 4.23
N GLU A 170 -0.79 3.98 3.96
CA GLU A 170 -0.01 2.85 3.44
C GLU A 170 1.16 2.47 4.37
N VAL A 171 1.54 1.21 4.41
CA VAL A 171 2.71 0.84 5.22
C VAL A 171 3.44 -0.33 4.62
N ALA A 172 4.76 -0.23 4.62
CA ALA A 172 5.64 -1.36 4.41
C ALA A 172 6.41 -1.63 5.71
N ILE A 173 6.08 -2.77 6.34
CA ILE A 173 6.74 -3.21 7.56
C ILE A 173 8.14 -3.71 7.22
N ALA A 174 9.14 -3.07 7.83
CA ALA A 174 10.53 -3.39 7.62
C ALA A 174 11.03 -4.52 8.56
N PRO A 175 12.11 -5.23 8.19
CA PRO A 175 12.84 -6.04 9.13
C PRO A 175 13.34 -5.24 10.36
N PRO A 176 13.64 -5.90 11.49
CA PRO A 176 14.28 -5.23 12.62
C PRO A 176 15.64 -4.66 12.24
N SER A 177 15.98 -3.50 12.79
CA SER A 177 17.35 -2.98 12.75
C SER A 177 18.21 -3.66 13.82
N SER A 178 19.53 -3.54 13.66
CA SER A 178 20.53 -4.02 14.61
C SER A 178 20.52 -3.27 15.95
N GLU A 179 20.01 -2.04 16.00
CA GLU A 179 19.84 -1.25 17.23
C GLU A 179 18.54 -1.61 17.98
N GLY A 180 17.68 -2.42 17.37
CA GLY A 180 16.34 -2.73 17.86
C GLY A 180 15.27 -1.82 17.23
N GLY A 181 14.04 -2.30 17.23
CA GLY A 181 12.92 -1.63 16.55
C GLY A 181 12.96 -1.77 15.03
N ARG A 182 12.17 -0.94 14.33
CA ARG A 182 12.01 -0.90 12.87
C ARG A 182 11.96 0.52 12.39
N TYR A 183 12.48 0.72 11.18
CA TYR A 183 12.20 1.88 10.37
C TYR A 183 11.21 1.42 9.30
N ASN A 184 9.92 1.44 9.59
CA ASN A 184 8.88 1.12 8.60
C ASN A 184 8.78 2.26 7.59
N LEU A 185 8.26 2.00 6.39
CA LEU A 185 7.96 3.05 5.42
C LEU A 185 6.45 3.31 5.43
N VAL A 186 6.07 4.59 5.42
CA VAL A 186 4.70 5.06 5.24
C VAL A 186 4.66 6.13 4.16
N GLU A 187 3.54 6.25 3.47
CA GLU A 187 3.24 7.44 2.68
C GLU A 187 2.84 8.58 3.63
N SER A 188 3.44 9.74 3.46
CA SER A 188 3.07 10.98 4.14
C SER A 188 3.13 12.13 3.14
N ASN A 189 2.95 13.37 3.60
CA ASN A 189 3.02 14.53 2.73
C ASN A 189 4.13 15.51 3.14
N ASP A 190 4.62 16.25 2.15
CA ASP A 190 5.48 17.43 2.34
C ASP A 190 5.01 18.56 1.42
N VAL A 191 5.26 19.81 1.80
CA VAL A 191 4.93 20.99 1.00
C VAL A 191 6.17 21.84 0.81
N VAL A 192 6.57 21.99 -0.46
CA VAL A 192 7.82 22.64 -0.85
C VAL A 192 7.49 23.72 -1.85
N ASP A 193 7.80 24.98 -1.51
CA ASP A 193 7.49 26.14 -2.35
C ASP A 193 6.02 26.18 -2.83
N GLY A 194 5.11 25.74 -1.95
CA GLY A 194 3.67 25.67 -2.23
C GLY A 194 3.22 24.50 -3.11
N THR A 195 4.14 23.59 -3.47
CA THR A 195 3.82 22.34 -4.16
C THR A 195 3.67 21.23 -3.14
N TRP A 196 2.53 20.54 -3.18
CA TRP A 196 2.26 19.38 -2.34
C TRP A 196 2.86 18.12 -2.98
N TYR A 197 3.52 17.29 -2.17
CA TYR A 197 4.08 16.01 -2.57
C TYR A 197 3.61 14.93 -1.61
N SER A 198 3.38 13.74 -2.16
CA SER A 198 3.36 12.51 -1.39
C SER A 198 4.78 11.93 -1.35
N VAL A 199 5.26 11.67 -0.14
CA VAL A 199 6.66 11.28 0.15
C VAL A 199 6.69 9.99 0.94
N LEU A 200 7.79 9.23 0.82
CA LEU A 200 8.04 8.15 1.76
C LEU A 200 8.70 8.70 3.00
N ARG A 201 8.06 8.48 4.14
CA ARG A 201 8.60 8.82 5.46
C ARG A 201 8.86 7.55 6.25
N THR A 202 9.87 7.58 7.10
CA THR A 202 10.08 6.52 8.07
C THR A 202 9.07 6.62 9.22
N ALA A 203 8.60 5.48 9.69
CA ALA A 203 7.88 5.33 10.94
C ALA A 203 8.72 4.46 11.87
N VAL A 204 9.22 5.05 12.95
CA VAL A 204 10.10 4.42 13.92
C VAL A 204 9.25 3.67 14.94
N ALA A 205 9.39 2.35 14.93
CA ALA A 205 8.56 1.43 15.69
C ALA A 205 9.44 0.59 16.63
N PRO A 206 9.39 0.81 17.96
CA PRO A 206 10.11 -0.03 18.92
C PRO A 206 9.66 -1.50 18.88
N ASP A 207 8.38 -1.72 18.62
CA ASP A 207 7.75 -3.00 18.39
C ASP A 207 6.57 -2.85 17.40
N LEU A 208 5.87 -3.94 17.09
CA LEU A 208 4.79 -3.95 16.09
C LEU A 208 3.46 -3.35 16.60
N THR A 209 3.37 -3.03 17.89
CA THR A 209 2.18 -2.53 18.56
C THR A 209 2.46 -1.14 19.15
N GLY A 210 1.39 -0.42 19.49
CA GLY A 210 1.49 0.83 20.24
C GLY A 210 1.96 2.04 19.41
N PRO A 211 2.21 3.19 20.05
CA PRO A 211 2.53 4.40 19.32
C PRO A 211 3.91 4.29 18.68
N TRP A 212 3.96 4.60 17.40
CA TRP A 212 5.18 4.81 16.63
C TRP A 212 5.47 6.30 16.53
N GLU A 213 6.66 6.63 16.06
CA GLU A 213 7.08 8.02 15.86
C GLU A 213 7.39 8.27 14.38
N TYR A 214 7.04 9.43 13.86
CA TYR A 214 7.50 9.84 12.54
C TYR A 214 9.00 10.10 12.57
N GLY A 215 9.70 9.52 11.59
CA GLY A 215 11.09 9.82 11.33
C GLY A 215 11.27 10.74 10.12
N GLU A 216 12.46 10.67 9.54
CA GLU A 216 12.86 11.48 8.39
C GLU A 216 12.17 11.03 7.10
N VAL A 217 12.17 11.92 6.10
CA VAL A 217 11.76 11.61 4.72
C VAL A 217 12.81 10.69 4.11
N ALA A 218 12.42 9.44 3.83
CA ALA A 218 13.28 8.41 3.25
C ALA A 218 13.43 8.57 1.73
N LEU A 219 12.39 9.10 1.06
CA LEU A 219 12.37 9.37 -0.37
C LEU A 219 11.45 10.55 -0.66
N HIS A 220 11.96 11.55 -1.38
CA HIS A 220 11.18 12.68 -1.85
C HIS A 220 11.20 12.75 -3.38
N PRO A 221 10.04 12.73 -4.08
CA PRO A 221 9.97 12.82 -5.54
C PRO A 221 10.81 13.94 -6.17
N ARG A 222 10.78 15.14 -5.59
CA ARG A 222 11.51 16.33 -6.09
C ARG A 222 13.03 16.14 -6.18
N ASP A 223 13.59 15.24 -5.38
CA ASP A 223 15.04 15.03 -5.30
C ASP A 223 15.52 14.10 -6.43
N HIS A 224 14.58 13.64 -7.29
CA HIS A 224 14.81 12.80 -8.44
C HIS A 224 14.36 13.47 -9.74
N SER A 225 14.83 12.94 -10.87
CA SER A 225 14.50 13.42 -12.22
C SER A 225 13.58 12.47 -12.99
N TYR A 226 12.96 11.53 -12.29
CA TYR A 226 12.17 10.47 -12.89
C TYR A 226 10.69 10.87 -12.90
N ASP A 227 10.13 11.02 -14.09
CA ASP A 227 8.79 11.57 -14.27
C ASP A 227 7.68 10.69 -13.66
N TRP A 228 7.88 9.36 -13.67
CA TRP A 228 6.87 8.36 -13.29
C TRP A 228 6.41 8.42 -11.82
N PHE A 229 7.19 9.05 -10.93
CA PHE A 229 6.80 9.29 -9.53
C PHE A 229 6.97 10.74 -9.08
N ALA A 230 7.04 11.69 -10.01
CA ALA A 230 7.38 13.08 -9.72
C ALA A 230 6.40 13.80 -8.78
N GLY A 231 5.16 13.30 -8.63
CA GLY A 231 4.17 13.86 -7.72
C GLY A 231 3.99 13.07 -6.42
N HIS A 232 4.00 11.74 -6.50
CA HIS A 232 3.69 10.87 -5.36
C HIS A 232 4.63 9.68 -5.29
N ALA A 233 5.04 9.32 -4.08
CA ALA A 233 5.75 8.10 -3.77
C ALA A 233 5.07 7.40 -2.59
N SER A 234 4.61 6.17 -2.81
CA SER A 234 3.89 5.38 -1.82
C SER A 234 4.47 3.97 -1.70
N PRO A 235 4.67 3.43 -0.47
CA PRO A 235 5.38 2.19 -0.30
C PRO A 235 4.49 1.00 -0.67
N GLY A 236 4.99 0.13 -1.52
CA GLY A 236 4.44 -1.21 -1.70
C GLY A 236 5.17 -2.24 -0.81
N PRO A 237 4.89 -3.54 -0.99
CA PRO A 237 5.58 -4.62 -0.29
C PRO A 237 7.11 -4.57 -0.42
N LEU A 238 7.82 -4.80 0.70
CA LEU A 238 9.24 -5.14 0.68
C LEU A 238 9.40 -6.62 0.31
N LEU A 239 10.18 -6.88 -0.74
CA LEU A 239 10.43 -8.22 -1.24
C LEU A 239 11.36 -8.98 -0.27
N PRO A 240 11.08 -10.27 -0.03
CA PRO A 240 11.88 -11.05 0.89
C PRO A 240 13.27 -11.37 0.31
N PRO A 241 14.32 -11.49 1.14
CA PRO A 241 15.68 -11.75 0.66
C PRO A 241 15.82 -13.12 -0.02
N GLU A 242 14.97 -14.10 0.32
CA GLU A 242 14.89 -15.37 -0.39
C GLU A 242 14.38 -15.25 -1.84
N PHE A 243 13.74 -14.14 -2.19
CA PHE A 243 13.38 -13.82 -3.57
C PHE A 243 14.49 -13.04 -4.25
N VAL A 244 14.92 -11.92 -3.67
CA VAL A 244 15.99 -11.09 -4.24
C VAL A 244 16.85 -10.51 -3.13
N ASP A 245 18.15 -10.79 -3.19
CA ASP A 245 19.12 -10.37 -2.17
C ASP A 245 19.98 -9.20 -2.69
N VAL A 246 19.82 -8.04 -2.05
CA VAL A 246 20.57 -6.81 -2.31
C VAL A 246 21.49 -6.44 -1.13
N GLY A 247 21.75 -7.41 -0.25
CA GLY A 247 22.60 -7.27 0.93
C GLY A 247 21.83 -7.33 2.25
N GLU A 248 22.55 -7.66 3.32
CA GLU A 248 21.97 -8.00 4.62
C GLU A 248 21.04 -6.93 5.18
N SER A 249 21.44 -5.64 5.11
CA SER A 249 20.70 -4.48 5.61
C SER A 249 19.72 -3.86 4.61
N ARG A 250 19.55 -4.47 3.43
CA ARG A 250 18.79 -3.89 2.32
C ARG A 250 17.64 -4.78 1.91
N ARG A 251 16.56 -4.17 1.44
CA ARG A 251 15.44 -4.88 0.79
C ARG A 251 15.08 -4.17 -0.50
N VAL A 252 14.68 -4.95 -1.51
CA VAL A 252 14.01 -4.39 -2.67
C VAL A 252 12.56 -4.10 -2.28
N GLY A 253 12.09 -2.88 -2.50
CA GLY A 253 10.71 -2.50 -2.31
C GLY A 253 9.99 -2.32 -3.63
N LEU A 254 8.71 -2.66 -3.68
CA LEU A 254 7.82 -2.13 -4.71
C LEU A 254 7.52 -0.67 -4.36
N LEU A 255 7.58 0.20 -5.35
CA LEU A 255 7.31 1.63 -5.19
C LEU A 255 6.17 2.04 -6.11
N ASN A 256 5.05 2.44 -5.52
CA ASN A 256 3.94 3.01 -6.26
C ASN A 256 4.23 4.49 -6.48
N GLY A 257 4.36 4.89 -7.74
CA GLY A 257 4.72 6.24 -8.13
C GLY A 257 3.63 6.87 -8.96
N ARG A 258 3.29 8.13 -8.68
CA ARG A 258 2.43 8.94 -9.55
C ARG A 258 3.22 10.03 -10.21
N GLU A 259 3.01 10.18 -11.51
CA GLU A 259 3.46 11.37 -12.21
C GLU A 259 2.89 12.66 -11.58
N ALA A 260 3.57 13.77 -11.82
CA ALA A 260 3.09 15.07 -11.38
C ALA A 260 1.73 15.42 -12.02
N GLU A 261 0.90 16.16 -11.29
CA GLU A 261 -0.38 16.65 -11.81
C GLU A 261 -0.18 17.47 -13.09
N ARG A 262 -1.05 17.21 -14.07
CA ARG A 262 -1.07 17.92 -15.34
C ARG A 262 -2.17 18.97 -15.31
N ARG A 263 -2.09 19.95 -16.20
CA ARG A 263 -3.17 20.93 -16.42
C ARG A 263 -3.68 20.83 -17.83
N GLU A 264 -4.90 20.31 -17.98
CA GLU A 264 -5.56 20.19 -19.27
C GLU A 264 -6.78 21.10 -19.31
N GLY A 265 -6.83 22.01 -20.31
CA GLY A 265 -7.92 22.99 -20.40
C GLY A 265 -8.03 23.96 -19.20
N GLY A 266 -7.03 23.99 -18.31
CA GLY A 266 -7.03 24.78 -17.07
C GLY A 266 -7.51 24.04 -15.82
N ALA A 267 -8.01 22.81 -15.96
CA ALA A 267 -8.33 21.92 -14.83
C ALA A 267 -7.13 21.03 -14.47
N PRO A 268 -6.92 20.72 -13.18
CA PRO A 268 -5.92 19.73 -12.80
C PRO A 268 -6.41 18.33 -13.18
N THR A 269 -5.55 17.55 -13.82
CA THR A 269 -5.76 16.13 -14.10
C THR A 269 -4.63 15.34 -13.46
N PHE A 270 -4.99 14.18 -12.94
CA PHE A 270 -4.00 13.34 -12.31
C PHE A 270 -3.03 12.73 -13.33
N GLY A 271 -1.77 12.60 -12.91
CA GLY A 271 -0.80 11.77 -13.59
C GLY A 271 -1.06 10.27 -13.37
N SER A 272 -0.46 9.43 -14.22
CA SER A 272 -0.60 7.98 -14.10
C SER A 272 0.18 7.44 -12.89
N PHE A 273 -0.42 6.50 -12.17
CA PHE A 273 0.22 5.64 -11.19
C PHE A 273 0.81 4.41 -11.89
N THR A 274 2.09 4.18 -11.62
CA THR A 274 2.84 3.02 -12.10
C THR A 274 3.68 2.43 -10.98
N VAL A 275 4.21 1.22 -11.17
CA VAL A 275 4.99 0.53 -10.14
C VAL A 275 6.44 0.45 -10.58
N GLY A 276 7.34 1.00 -9.78
CA GLY A 276 8.79 0.85 -9.91
C GLY A 276 9.39 0.02 -8.78
N LEU A 277 10.72 0.07 -8.69
CA LEU A 277 11.50 -0.60 -7.66
C LEU A 277 12.27 0.43 -6.83
N SER A 278 12.54 0.09 -5.58
CA SER A 278 13.47 0.82 -4.72
C SER A 278 14.41 -0.14 -3.98
N VAL A 279 15.59 0.35 -3.56
CA VAL A 279 16.45 -0.34 -2.60
C VAL A 279 16.39 0.43 -1.29
N TYR A 280 15.87 -0.21 -0.25
CA TYR A 280 15.67 0.37 1.07
C TYR A 280 16.69 -0.19 2.06
N ASP A 281 17.48 0.69 2.70
CA ASP A 281 18.35 0.34 3.83
C ASP A 281 17.54 0.48 5.14
N PHE A 282 17.07 -0.66 5.65
CA PHE A 282 16.23 -0.71 6.85
C PHE A 282 17.01 -0.55 8.16
N GLU A 283 18.35 -0.50 8.12
CA GLU A 283 19.16 -0.14 9.29
C GLU A 283 19.20 1.37 9.49
N ARG A 284 19.10 2.13 8.39
CA ARG A 284 19.22 3.60 8.39
C ARG A 284 17.91 4.32 8.14
N GLY A 285 16.90 3.63 7.64
CA GLY A 285 15.64 4.26 7.28
C GLY A 285 15.73 5.08 5.99
N THR A 286 16.53 4.66 5.01
CA THR A 286 16.79 5.46 3.79
C THR A 286 16.54 4.66 2.52
N VAL A 287 15.91 5.27 1.53
CA VAL A 287 15.86 4.72 0.16
C VAL A 287 17.14 5.12 -0.56
N GLU A 288 17.99 4.15 -0.91
CA GLU A 288 19.30 4.38 -1.51
C GLU A 288 19.26 4.42 -3.04
N TRP A 289 18.23 3.82 -3.64
CA TRP A 289 18.07 3.74 -5.08
C TRP A 289 16.60 3.60 -5.45
N VAL A 290 16.23 4.15 -6.62
CA VAL A 290 14.91 4.02 -7.24
C VAL A 290 15.11 3.71 -8.73
N SER A 291 14.27 2.85 -9.29
CA SER A 291 14.34 2.50 -10.71
C SER A 291 14.14 3.73 -11.61
N PRO A 292 14.96 3.90 -12.66
CA PRO A 292 14.80 5.04 -13.58
C PRO A 292 13.47 5.04 -14.33
N GLU A 293 12.92 3.86 -14.59
CA GLU A 293 11.65 3.61 -15.27
C GLU A 293 10.76 2.72 -14.37
N PRO A 294 9.43 2.78 -14.51
CA PRO A 294 8.56 1.82 -13.87
C PRO A 294 8.77 0.41 -14.44
N VAL A 295 8.57 -0.60 -13.61
CA VAL A 295 8.63 -2.02 -14.00
C VAL A 295 7.24 -2.61 -14.30
N ILE A 296 6.15 -1.95 -13.87
CA ILE A 296 4.79 -2.31 -14.24
C ILE A 296 4.00 -1.05 -14.61
N GLU A 297 3.49 -1.06 -15.84
CA GLU A 297 2.47 -0.16 -16.37
C GLU A 297 1.45 -1.07 -17.07
N ASP A 298 0.25 -1.23 -16.50
CA ASP A 298 -0.78 -2.07 -17.13
C ASP A 298 -1.42 -1.28 -18.28
N PRO A 299 -1.39 -1.77 -19.53
CA PRO A 299 -2.05 -1.08 -20.63
C PRO A 299 -3.58 -1.08 -20.52
N ALA A 300 -4.16 -1.81 -19.57
CA ALA A 300 -5.57 -1.70 -19.22
C ALA A 300 -5.88 -0.55 -18.25
N ALA A 301 -4.86 0.06 -17.62
CA ALA A 301 -5.03 1.18 -16.70
C ALA A 301 -5.23 2.49 -17.46
N GLU A 302 -6.25 3.25 -17.09
CA GLU A 302 -6.44 4.64 -17.51
C GLU A 302 -5.56 5.57 -16.66
N THR A 303 -5.55 5.36 -15.34
CA THR A 303 -4.76 6.18 -14.42
C THR A 303 -4.01 5.38 -13.36
N ILE A 304 -4.51 4.23 -12.88
CA ILE A 304 -3.96 3.56 -11.71
C ILE A 304 -3.49 2.13 -12.02
N THR A 305 -2.19 1.90 -11.86
CA THR A 305 -1.62 0.59 -11.51
C THR A 305 -0.91 0.72 -10.17
N PHE A 306 -1.45 0.09 -9.12
CA PHE A 306 -0.91 0.24 -7.76
C PHE A 306 -0.74 -1.11 -7.07
N ALA A 307 0.51 -1.48 -6.76
CA ALA A 307 0.88 -2.75 -6.15
C ALA A 307 0.63 -2.74 -4.64
N SER A 308 -0.18 -3.68 -4.17
CA SER A 308 -0.57 -3.79 -2.75
C SER A 308 -0.06 -5.06 -2.08
N ALA A 309 0.26 -6.12 -2.84
CA ALA A 309 0.72 -7.38 -2.27
C ALA A 309 1.76 -8.10 -3.13
N TYR A 310 2.52 -8.96 -2.46
CA TYR A 310 3.50 -9.84 -3.07
C TYR A 310 3.35 -11.26 -2.50
N ARG A 311 3.57 -12.27 -3.35
CA ARG A 311 3.60 -13.69 -2.96
C ARG A 311 4.76 -14.40 -3.64
N LEU A 312 5.59 -15.08 -2.85
CA LEU A 312 6.61 -15.99 -3.37
C LEU A 312 5.97 -17.31 -3.81
N LEU A 313 6.16 -17.73 -5.06
CA LEU A 313 5.70 -19.05 -5.55
C LEU A 313 6.81 -20.10 -5.49
N GLY A 314 8.06 -19.66 -5.63
CA GLY A 314 9.25 -20.49 -5.62
C GLY A 314 10.50 -19.63 -5.76
N PRO A 315 11.70 -20.24 -5.74
CA PRO A 315 12.97 -19.51 -5.70
C PRO A 315 13.20 -18.59 -6.92
N GLU A 316 12.59 -18.93 -8.07
CA GLU A 316 12.77 -18.20 -9.33
C GLU A 316 11.51 -17.41 -9.73
N THR A 317 10.44 -17.44 -8.93
CA THR A 317 9.16 -16.87 -9.35
C THR A 317 8.36 -16.28 -8.18
N GLY A 318 8.01 -15.01 -8.33
CA GLY A 318 7.09 -14.29 -7.46
C GLY A 318 5.84 -13.82 -8.21
N LEU A 319 4.83 -13.41 -7.45
CA LEU A 319 3.66 -12.69 -7.95
C LEU A 319 3.54 -11.34 -7.26
N ILE A 320 3.40 -10.28 -8.03
CA ILE A 320 2.96 -8.97 -7.57
C ILE A 320 1.47 -8.85 -7.86
N TYR A 321 0.70 -8.31 -6.92
CA TYR A 321 -0.72 -8.03 -7.09
C TYR A 321 -0.94 -6.53 -7.06
N ALA A 322 -1.60 -6.00 -8.07
CA ALA A 322 -1.93 -4.59 -8.18
C ALA A 322 -3.40 -4.39 -8.53
N HIS A 323 -4.02 -3.34 -7.98
CA HIS A 323 -5.34 -2.91 -8.43
C HIS A 323 -5.22 -1.96 -9.63
N ILE A 324 -6.13 -2.14 -10.58
CA ILE A 324 -6.18 -1.40 -11.85
C ILE A 324 -7.41 -0.50 -11.83
N ASP A 325 -7.21 0.82 -11.86
CA ASP A 325 -8.25 1.86 -11.79
C ASP A 325 -9.32 1.58 -10.72
N ASP A 326 -8.90 1.00 -9.59
CA ASP A 326 -9.76 0.60 -8.48
C ASP A 326 -10.93 -0.31 -8.89
N SER A 327 -10.78 -1.04 -9.99
CA SER A 327 -11.86 -1.81 -10.61
C SER A 327 -11.71 -3.31 -10.40
N PHE A 328 -10.48 -3.81 -10.44
CA PHE A 328 -10.14 -5.20 -10.18
C PHE A 328 -8.67 -5.32 -9.73
N VAL A 329 -8.32 -6.48 -9.17
CA VAL A 329 -6.92 -6.81 -8.85
C VAL A 329 -6.37 -7.78 -9.89
N ARG A 330 -5.14 -7.54 -10.35
CA ARG A 330 -4.41 -8.36 -11.30
C ARG A 330 -3.10 -8.87 -10.70
N ALA A 331 -2.66 -10.05 -11.13
CA ALA A 331 -1.34 -10.57 -10.82
C ALA A 331 -0.33 -10.35 -11.95
N TYR A 332 0.93 -10.22 -11.56
CA TYR A 332 2.09 -10.10 -12.42
C TYR A 332 3.11 -11.12 -11.97
N ARG A 333 3.49 -12.03 -12.87
CA ARG A 333 4.58 -12.96 -12.63
C ARG A 333 5.91 -12.23 -12.78
N VAL A 334 6.77 -12.44 -11.79
CA VAL A 334 8.11 -11.84 -11.74
C VAL A 334 9.14 -12.96 -11.78
N ASP A 335 10.05 -12.88 -12.75
CA ASP A 335 11.24 -13.73 -12.82
C ASP A 335 12.37 -13.09 -12.00
N THR A 336 12.88 -13.82 -11.02
CA THR A 336 13.91 -13.33 -10.10
C THR A 336 15.18 -12.89 -10.83
N ALA A 337 15.72 -13.74 -11.70
CA ALA A 337 17.02 -13.53 -12.32
C ALA A 337 16.97 -12.35 -13.31
N ALA A 338 15.85 -12.19 -14.01
CA ALA A 338 15.63 -11.03 -14.85
C ALA A 338 15.43 -9.76 -14.01
N LEU A 339 14.72 -9.83 -12.87
CA LEU A 339 14.53 -8.68 -11.98
C LEU A 339 15.87 -8.16 -11.42
N GLU A 340 16.79 -9.06 -11.06
CA GLU A 340 18.15 -8.70 -10.59
C GLU A 340 18.90 -7.80 -11.59
N SER A 341 18.64 -7.94 -12.90
CA SER A 341 19.28 -7.10 -13.91
C SER A 341 18.80 -5.63 -13.91
N TYR A 342 17.72 -5.32 -13.20
CA TYR A 342 17.22 -3.95 -13.00
C TYR A 342 17.84 -3.27 -11.77
N LEU A 343 18.48 -4.04 -10.89
CA LEU A 343 19.02 -3.57 -9.61
C LEU A 343 20.49 -3.10 -9.76
N PRO A 344 20.96 -2.19 -8.89
CA PRO A 344 22.30 -1.58 -8.99
C PRO A 344 23.49 -2.50 -8.69
#